data_AF-A0A2E9XZA2-F1
#
_entry.id   AF-A0A2E9XZA2-F1
#
_cell.length_a   1.000
_cell.length_b   1.000
_cell.length_c   1.000
_cell.angle_alpha   90.00
_cell.angle_beta   90.00
_cell.angle_gamma   90.00
#
_symmetry.space_group_name_H-M   'P 1'
#
loop_
_entity.id
_entity.type
_entity.pdbx_description
1 polymer ?
#
loop_
_entity_poly.entity_id
_entity_poly.type
_entity_poly.pdbx_seq_one_letter_code
_entity_poly.pdbx_strand_id
1 'polypeptide(L)'
;MAEVLAETETLTGREIERVYVDKGYVGHDASKPMRVFRFGQKRGVHGQIRKELRCRSAIEPVMGLCKEDGHLGHDYLKGRNGDQINAVMSAVG
;
A
#
# COMPACT_ATOMS: atom_id res chain seq x y z
N MET A 1 -9.11 9.60 2.14
CA MET A 1 -9.36 8.15 2.29
C MET A 1 -10.64 7.73 1.60
N ALA A 2 -11.79 8.39 1.87
CA ALA A 2 -13.08 8.03 1.28
C ALA A 2 -13.06 7.93 -0.26
N GLU A 3 -12.47 8.90 -0.95
CA GLU A 3 -12.35 8.91 -2.41
C GLU A 3 -11.54 7.71 -2.93
N VAL A 4 -10.34 7.49 -2.37
CA VAL A 4 -9.49 6.34 -2.72
C VAL A 4 -10.19 5.01 -2.46
N LEU A 5 -10.97 4.89 -1.38
CA LEU A 5 -11.75 3.68 -1.12
C LEU A 5 -12.85 3.48 -2.16
N ALA A 6 -13.58 4.54 -2.53
CA ALA A 6 -14.60 4.48 -3.58
C ALA A 6 -14.01 4.14 -4.96
N GLU A 7 -12.87 4.74 -5.32
CA GLU A 7 -12.12 4.39 -6.54
C GLU A 7 -11.65 2.94 -6.52
N THR A 8 -11.16 2.46 -5.37
CA THR A 8 -10.70 1.07 -5.26
C THR A 8 -11.86 0.08 -5.34
N GLU A 9 -13.01 0.39 -4.71
CA GLU A 9 -14.23 -0.43 -4.79
C GLU A 9 -14.80 -0.47 -6.22
N THR A 10 -14.76 0.64 -6.94
CA THR A 10 -15.17 0.70 -8.35
C THR A 10 -14.22 -0.07 -9.27
N LEU A 11 -12.91 0.05 -9.06
CA LEU A 11 -11.89 -0.68 -9.83
C LEU A 11 -11.93 -2.20 -9.61
N THR A 12 -12.18 -2.63 -8.36
CA THR A 12 -12.19 -4.04 -8.00
C THR A 12 -13.58 -4.68 -8.07
N GLY A 13 -14.65 -3.87 -8.12
CA GLY A 13 -16.04 -4.31 -8.10
C GLY A 13 -16.47 -4.98 -6.79
N ARG A 14 -15.70 -4.80 -5.70
CA ARG A 14 -15.91 -5.47 -4.42
C ARG A 14 -15.80 -4.49 -3.27
N GLU A 15 -16.63 -4.68 -2.25
CA GLU A 15 -16.55 -3.91 -1.01
C GLU A 15 -15.27 -4.25 -0.24
N ILE A 16 -14.60 -3.24 0.29
CA ILE A 16 -13.34 -3.44 1.01
C ILE A 16 -13.62 -3.95 2.44
N GLU A 17 -13.15 -5.16 2.74
CA GLU A 17 -13.30 -5.77 4.06
C GLU A 17 -12.29 -5.17 5.07
N ARG A 18 -11.05 -4.94 4.65
CA ARG A 18 -9.95 -4.49 5.53
C ARG A 18 -8.99 -3.58 4.78
N VAL A 19 -8.49 -2.58 5.49
CA VAL A 19 -7.54 -1.61 4.98
C VAL A 19 -6.36 -1.54 5.93
N TYR A 20 -5.15 -1.66 5.39
CA TYR A 20 -3.91 -1.51 6.15
C TYR A 20 -3.23 -0.21 5.76
N VAL A 21 -2.86 0.60 6.75
CA VAL A 21 -2.30 1.93 6.49
C VAL A 21 -1.03 2.17 7.29
N ASP A 22 -0.14 2.98 6.71
CA ASP A 22 1.12 3.36 7.33
C ASP A 22 0.92 4.19 8.59
N LYS A 23 1.93 4.17 9.46
CA LYS A 23 1.89 4.83 10.76
C LYS A 23 1.63 6.34 10.66
N GLY A 24 2.18 6.98 9.62
CA GLY A 24 2.05 8.41 9.36
C GLY A 24 0.66 8.82 8.85
N TYR A 25 -0.22 7.87 8.56
CA TYR A 25 -1.56 8.17 8.10
C TYR A 25 -2.44 8.64 9.26
N VAL A 26 -2.56 9.95 9.36
CA VAL A 26 -3.49 10.63 10.26
C VAL A 26 -4.86 10.56 9.58
N GLY A 27 -5.73 9.70 10.10
CA GLY A 27 -6.95 9.28 9.42
C GLY A 27 -7.84 10.45 9.00
N HIS A 28 -8.07 10.57 7.70
CA HIS A 28 -9.23 11.28 7.16
C HIS A 28 -10.40 10.30 7.02
N ASP A 29 -11.61 10.81 7.28
CA ASP A 29 -12.89 10.10 7.38
C ASP A 29 -13.01 8.90 6.45
N ALA A 30 -12.74 7.71 6.99
CA ALA A 30 -13.14 6.45 6.39
C ALA A 30 -14.55 6.14 6.89
N SER A 31 -15.47 5.82 5.99
CA SER A 31 -16.87 5.49 6.32
C SER A 31 -17.00 4.35 7.33
N LYS A 32 -16.02 3.43 7.37
CA LYS A 32 -15.95 2.29 8.31
C LYS A 32 -14.58 2.26 9.00
N PRO A 33 -14.33 3.11 10.02
CA PRO A 33 -13.01 3.25 10.64
C PRO A 33 -12.54 1.97 11.36
N MET A 34 -13.46 1.09 11.77
CA MET A 34 -13.15 -0.20 12.42
C MET A 34 -12.46 -1.22 11.48
N ARG A 35 -12.51 -1.00 10.17
CA ARG A 35 -11.86 -1.84 9.15
C ARG A 35 -10.48 -1.33 8.75
N VAL A 36 -10.02 -0.23 9.35
CA VAL A 36 -8.74 0.42 9.05
C VAL A 36 -7.73 0.13 10.15
N PHE A 37 -6.69 -0.62 9.83
CA PHE A 37 -5.63 -1.00 10.75
C PHE A 37 -4.35 -0.24 10.45
N ARG A 38 -3.81 0.45 11.46
CA ARG A 38 -2.57 1.21 11.33
C ARG A 38 -1.36 0.41 11.78
N PHE A 39 -0.23 0.62 11.11
CA PHE A 39 1.05 0.11 11.58
C PHE A 39 1.35 0.56 13.02
N GLY A 40 1.79 -0.36 13.87
CA GLY A 40 2.09 -0.09 15.28
C GLY A 40 0.87 0.03 16.19
N GLN A 41 -0.34 -0.21 15.69
CA GLN A 41 -1.57 -0.24 16.50
C GLN A 41 -1.52 -1.37 17.53
N LYS A 42 -1.58 -1.01 18.81
CA LYS A 42 -1.48 -1.97 19.93
C LYS A 42 -2.83 -2.61 20.32
N ARG A 43 -3.95 -1.92 20.09
CA ARG A 43 -5.31 -2.35 20.52
C ARG A 43 -6.15 -2.79 19.33
N GLY A 44 -6.93 -3.86 19.47
CA GLY A 44 -7.84 -4.36 18.42
C GLY A 44 -7.15 -5.14 17.29
N VAL A 45 -5.88 -5.51 17.47
CA VAL A 45 -5.08 -6.24 16.47
C VAL A 45 -4.78 -7.64 17.02
N HIS A 46 -5.54 -8.63 16.58
CA HIS A 46 -5.46 -10.01 17.08
C HIS A 46 -5.37 -11.03 15.94
N GLY A 47 -4.82 -12.21 16.24
CA GLY A 47 -4.75 -13.35 15.33
C GLY A 47 -4.19 -13.01 13.96
N GLN A 48 -5.01 -13.19 12.93
CA GLN A 48 -4.66 -13.01 11.53
C GLN A 48 -4.21 -11.57 11.20
N ILE A 49 -4.87 -10.54 11.76
CA ILE A 49 -4.54 -9.13 11.52
C ILE A 49 -3.12 -8.82 12.00
N ARG A 50 -2.72 -9.39 13.14
CA ARG A 50 -1.35 -9.24 13.67
C ARG A 50 -0.31 -9.90 12.78
N LYS A 51 -0.65 -11.05 12.17
CA LYS A 51 0.22 -11.76 11.24
C LYS A 51 0.38 -10.97 9.94
N GLU A 52 -0.72 -10.47 9.38
CA GLU A 52 -0.72 -9.65 8.16
C GLU A 52 0.09 -8.36 8.34
N LEU A 53 -0.09 -7.64 9.44
CA LEU A 53 0.71 -6.45 9.76
C LEU A 53 2.21 -6.77 9.89
N ARG A 54 2.57 -7.91 10.49
CA ARG A 54 3.97 -8.33 10.62
C ARG A 54 4.58 -8.70 9.26
N CYS A 55 3.84 -9.42 8.42
CA CYS A 55 4.27 -9.72 7.06
C CYS A 55 4.51 -8.42 6.28
N ARG A 56 3.60 -7.44 6.39
CA ARG A 56 3.77 -6.10 5.79
C ARG A 56 5.07 -5.42 6.26
N SER A 57 5.31 -5.40 7.57
CA SER A 57 6.55 -4.82 8.12
C SER A 57 7.82 -5.45 7.55
N ALA A 58 7.80 -6.75 7.26
CA ALA A 58 8.95 -7.46 6.73
C ALA A 58 9.20 -7.21 5.24
N ILE A 59 8.14 -6.92 4.45
CA ILE A 59 8.26 -6.65 3.01
C ILE A 59 8.52 -5.18 2.68
N GLU A 60 8.18 -4.26 3.57
CA GLU A 60 8.39 -2.81 3.37
C GLU A 60 9.84 -2.44 3.03
N PRO A 61 10.87 -2.98 3.70
CA PRO A 61 12.26 -2.72 3.33
C PRO A 61 12.60 -3.13 1.90
N VAL A 62 12.12 -4.30 1.47
CA VAL A 62 12.35 -4.81 0.11
C VAL A 62 11.64 -3.94 -0.91
N MET A 63 10.38 -3.54 -0.64
CA MET A 63 9.67 -2.61 -1.51
C MET A 63 10.34 -1.23 -1.58
N GLY A 64 10.94 -0.74 -0.49
CA GLY A 64 11.71 0.49 -0.46
C GLY A 64 12.93 0.40 -1.37
N LEU A 65 13.73 -0.65 -1.21
CA LEU A 65 14.89 -0.94 -2.05
C LEU A 65 14.50 -1.06 -3.53
N CYS A 66 13.44 -1.79 -3.83
CA CYS A 66 12.91 -1.94 -5.18
C CYS A 66 12.51 -0.59 -5.83
N LYS A 67 12.04 0.38 -5.04
CA LYS A 67 11.69 1.71 -5.56
C LYS A 67 12.91 2.60 -5.77
N GLU A 68 13.88 2.57 -4.87
CA GLU A 68 15.07 3.41 -4.93
C GLU A 68 16.11 2.86 -5.92
N ASP A 69 16.56 1.63 -5.68
CA ASP A 69 17.63 0.99 -6.47
C ASP A 69 17.07 0.18 -7.64
N GLY A 70 15.86 -0.38 -7.50
CA GLY A 70 15.21 -1.17 -8.55
C GLY A 70 14.45 -0.36 -9.59
N HIS A 71 14.57 0.96 -9.58
CA HIS A 71 13.92 1.89 -10.52
C HIS A 71 12.38 1.75 -10.63
N LEU A 72 11.72 1.17 -9.62
CA LEU A 72 10.26 1.09 -9.55
C LEU A 72 9.61 2.32 -8.90
N GLY A 73 10.42 3.34 -8.58
CA GLY A 73 9.95 4.68 -8.23
C GLY A 73 9.46 5.46 -9.47
N HIS A 74 9.02 6.70 -9.25
CA HIS A 74 8.64 7.57 -10.37
C HIS A 74 9.86 8.04 -11.18
N ASP A 75 9.74 7.93 -12.49
CA ASP A 75 10.69 8.43 -13.47
C ASP A 75 10.43 9.92 -13.71
N TYR A 76 11.33 10.76 -13.20
CA TYR A 76 11.25 12.22 -13.35
C TYR A 76 11.67 12.75 -14.72
N LEU A 77 12.22 11.89 -15.59
CA LEU A 77 12.67 12.27 -16.94
C LEU A 77 11.58 12.00 -17.97
N LYS A 78 11.00 10.81 -17.94
CA LYS A 78 10.00 10.34 -18.93
C LYS A 78 8.59 10.16 -18.36
N GLY A 79 8.39 10.43 -17.06
CA GLY A 79 7.09 10.32 -16.40
C GLY A 79 6.51 8.91 -16.52
N ARG A 80 5.20 8.81 -16.73
CA ARG A 80 4.48 7.52 -16.84
C ARG A 80 5.06 6.56 -17.89
N ASN A 81 5.57 7.07 -19.01
CA ASN A 81 6.18 6.21 -20.03
C ASN A 81 7.52 5.64 -19.55
N GLY A 82 8.28 6.42 -18.76
CA GLY A 82 9.48 5.95 -18.07
C GLY A 82 9.15 4.89 -17.03
N ASP A 83 8.14 5.12 -16.19
CA ASP A 83 7.67 4.16 -15.17
C ASP A 83 7.34 2.79 -15.79
N GLN A 84 6.64 2.79 -16.94
CA GLN A 84 6.30 1.55 -17.65
C GLN A 84 7.54 0.82 -18.16
N ILE A 85 8.50 1.55 -18.75
CA ILE A 85 9.73 0.96 -19.28
C ILE A 85 10.58 0.41 -18.13
N ASN A 86 10.77 1.18 -17.06
CA ASN A 86 11.56 0.76 -15.90
C ASN A 86 10.94 -0.47 -15.24
N ALA A 87 9.61 -0.53 -15.10
CA ALA A 87 8.94 -1.72 -14.58
C ALA A 87 9.21 -2.99 -15.40
N VAL A 88 9.20 -2.89 -16.73
CA VAL A 88 9.52 -4.02 -17.61
C VAL A 88 11.00 -4.40 -17.50
N MET A 89 11.90 -3.43 -17.53
CA MET A 89 13.34 -3.69 -17.47
C MET A 89 13.75 -4.31 -16.14
N SER A 90 13.20 -3.84 -15.02
CA SER A 90 13.45 -4.40 -13.68
C SER A 90 12.88 -5.80 -13.48
N ALA A 91 11.90 -6.22 -14.29
CA ALA A 91 11.33 -7.56 -14.25
C ALA A 91 12.09 -8.58 -15.14
N VAL A 92 12.84 -8.10 -16.12
CA VAL A 92 13.64 -8.93 -17.04
C VAL A 92 15.05 -9.21 -16.50
N GLY A 93 15.53 -8.36 -15.57
CA GLY A 93 16.80 -8.53 -14.87
C GLY A 93 16.84 -9.67 -13.86
#